data_AF-A0A2H5XYS6-F1
#
_entry.id   AF-A0A2H5XYS6-F1
#
_cell.length_a   1.000
_cell.length_b   1.000
_cell.length_c   1.000
_cell.angle_alpha   90.00
_cell.angle_beta   90.00
_cell.angle_gamma   90.00
#
_symmetry.space_group_name_H-M   'P 1'
#
loop_
_entity.id
_entity.type
_entity.pdbx_description
1 polymer ?
#
loop_
_entity_poly.entity_id
_entity_poly.type
_entity_poly.pdbx_seq_one_letter_code
_entity_poly.pdbx_strand_id
1 'polypeptide(L)'
;MPPQFFTVPEHAAGDFCNFPLRFSKALMGFQHLNQDSKLLWFELRKRLLKWLRRRYPRVALEDAEDIVEEALVRFFDSRRELLSRRAGECSEAEKTEFLRKLRQWCWTYTRRLLRRHAREDQLQVPVVGGGTEVEGGTGEDRVAETGEPPDPRPEPREMYADLQRAVERLSTGEREVVEKVLLQQHSFKEVARQLDISLWAVYKRWERARQRLQHELREWRPAKNKRG
;
A
#
# COMPACT_ATOMS: atom_id res chain seq x y z
N MET A 1 -10.85 -40.58 -22.33
CA MET A 1 -9.79 -39.55 -22.48
C MET A 1 -9.59 -38.89 -21.12
N PRO A 2 -8.47 -39.14 -20.42
CA PRO A 2 -8.15 -38.43 -19.19
C PRO A 2 -7.52 -37.05 -19.49
N PRO A 3 -7.65 -36.06 -18.59
CA PRO A 3 -7.08 -34.73 -18.77
C PRO A 3 -5.55 -34.75 -18.65
N GLN A 4 -4.88 -34.05 -19.55
CA GLN A 4 -3.44 -33.91 -19.58
C GLN A 4 -2.97 -33.02 -18.43
N PHE A 5 -2.19 -33.59 -17.50
CA PHE A 5 -1.48 -32.84 -16.47
C PHE A 5 -0.29 -32.11 -17.09
N PHE A 6 -0.07 -30.88 -16.64
CA PHE A 6 1.10 -30.05 -16.99
C PHE A 6 2.40 -30.78 -16.61
N THR A 7 3.23 -31.09 -17.60
CA THR A 7 4.63 -31.47 -17.39
C THR A 7 5.48 -30.20 -17.30
N VAL A 8 6.17 -30.03 -16.18
CA VAL A 8 7.11 -28.92 -15.94
C VAL A 8 8.50 -29.36 -16.44
N PRO A 9 9.23 -28.52 -17.18
CA PRO A 9 10.58 -28.86 -17.63
C PRO A 9 11.59 -28.88 -16.47
N GLU A 10 12.39 -29.94 -16.40
CA GLU A 10 13.33 -30.29 -15.31
C GLU A 10 14.61 -29.43 -15.23
N HIS A 11 14.76 -28.37 -16.05
CA HIS A 11 16.06 -27.70 -16.26
C HIS A 11 16.21 -26.28 -15.68
N ALA A 12 15.37 -25.84 -14.74
CA ALA A 12 15.47 -24.50 -14.14
C ALA A 12 16.19 -24.47 -12.76
N ALA A 13 17.27 -25.23 -12.59
CA ALA A 13 17.98 -25.37 -11.30
C ALA A 13 19.30 -24.58 -11.18
N GLY A 14 19.77 -23.90 -12.22
CA GLY A 14 21.03 -23.15 -12.20
C GLY A 14 20.81 -21.66 -12.38
N ASP A 15 20.64 -20.92 -11.28
CA ASP A 15 20.99 -19.49 -11.11
C ASP A 15 20.27 -18.88 -9.87
N PHE A 16 20.51 -19.47 -8.70
CA PHE A 16 19.92 -19.00 -7.42
C PHE A 16 20.89 -18.18 -6.55
N CYS A 17 22.09 -17.85 -7.03
CA CYS A 17 23.20 -17.48 -6.15
C CYS A 17 23.51 -15.98 -6.01
N ASN A 18 22.67 -15.06 -6.51
CA ASN A 18 22.87 -13.63 -6.30
C ASN A 18 21.57 -12.91 -5.93
N PHE A 19 21.12 -13.12 -4.70
CA PHE A 19 20.03 -12.36 -4.13
C PHE A 19 20.51 -11.49 -2.95
N PRO A 20 19.90 -10.31 -2.72
CA PRO A 20 20.24 -9.44 -1.59
C PRO A 20 20.18 -10.19 -0.26
N LEU A 21 21.07 -9.88 0.70
CA LEU A 21 21.13 -10.52 2.04
C LEU A 21 19.78 -10.51 2.80
N ARG A 22 18.86 -9.60 2.48
CA ARG A 22 17.50 -9.57 3.04
C ARG A 22 16.60 -10.69 2.50
N PHE A 23 16.79 -11.07 1.24
CA PHE A 23 16.11 -12.18 0.57
C PHE A 23 16.44 -13.52 1.25
N SER A 24 17.69 -13.71 1.68
CA SER A 24 18.12 -14.97 2.32
C SER A 24 17.41 -15.21 3.66
N LYS A 25 17.15 -14.15 4.44
CA LYS A 25 16.49 -14.26 5.75
C LYS A 25 14.99 -14.58 5.62
N ALA A 26 14.32 -13.98 4.63
CA ALA A 26 12.94 -14.32 4.28
C ALA A 26 12.86 -15.75 3.74
N LEU A 27 13.74 -16.13 2.80
CA LEU A 27 13.82 -17.50 2.26
C LEU A 27 14.16 -18.55 3.31
N MET A 28 14.94 -18.22 4.34
CA MET A 28 15.21 -19.14 5.45
C MET A 28 13.93 -19.50 6.21
N GLY A 29 12.96 -18.59 6.33
CA GLY A 29 11.62 -18.90 6.85
C GLY A 29 10.75 -19.72 5.87
N PHE A 30 11.10 -19.74 4.59
CA PHE A 30 10.36 -20.39 3.51
C PHE A 30 10.93 -21.73 3.03
N GLN A 31 12.01 -22.24 3.64
CA GLN A 31 12.49 -23.59 3.35
C GLN A 31 11.40 -24.65 3.58
N HIS A 32 10.47 -24.38 4.50
CA HIS A 32 9.35 -25.26 4.84
C HIS A 32 8.10 -25.09 3.95
N LEU A 33 8.10 -24.16 2.99
CA LEU A 33 6.99 -24.06 2.03
C LEU A 33 7.01 -25.21 1.04
N ASN A 34 5.83 -25.73 0.71
CA ASN A 34 5.66 -26.67 -0.40
C ASN A 34 6.00 -25.99 -1.75
N GLN A 35 6.25 -26.81 -2.77
CA GLN A 35 6.65 -26.34 -4.10
C GLN A 35 5.61 -25.40 -4.74
N ASP A 36 4.33 -25.66 -4.49
CA ASP A 36 3.23 -24.81 -4.99
C ASP A 36 3.26 -23.41 -4.39
N SER A 37 3.58 -23.28 -3.10
CA SER A 37 3.68 -21.97 -2.45
C SER A 37 4.89 -21.18 -2.97
N LYS A 38 5.98 -21.87 -3.33
CA LYS A 38 7.15 -21.23 -3.96
C LYS A 38 6.79 -20.73 -5.36
N LEU A 39 6.11 -21.52 -6.17
CA LEU A 39 5.63 -21.09 -7.50
C LEU A 39 4.67 -19.91 -7.40
N LEU A 40 3.73 -19.97 -6.46
CA LEU A 40 2.79 -18.88 -6.18
C LEU A 40 3.54 -17.60 -5.78
N TRP A 41 4.56 -17.71 -4.93
CA TRP A 41 5.42 -16.58 -4.55
C TRP A 41 6.06 -15.91 -5.77
N PHE A 42 6.70 -16.68 -6.65
CA PHE A 42 7.36 -16.13 -7.84
C PHE A 42 6.38 -15.45 -8.80
N GLU A 43 5.23 -16.08 -9.05
CA GLU A 43 4.18 -15.50 -9.89
C GLU A 43 3.63 -14.19 -9.31
N LEU A 44 3.37 -14.16 -8.00
CA LEU A 44 2.89 -12.96 -7.33
C LEU A 44 3.95 -11.86 -7.34
N ARG A 45 5.23 -12.18 -7.08
CA ARG A 45 6.35 -11.23 -7.15
C ARG A 45 6.41 -10.57 -8.52
N LYS A 46 6.42 -11.37 -9.60
CA LYS A 46 6.48 -10.86 -10.98
C LYS A 46 5.29 -9.97 -11.32
N ARG A 47 4.07 -10.39 -10.95
CA ARG A 47 2.84 -9.60 -11.23
C ARG A 47 2.82 -8.29 -10.46
N LEU A 48 3.21 -8.32 -9.18
CA LEU A 48 3.24 -7.13 -8.33
C LEU A 48 4.32 -6.15 -8.76
N LEU A 49 5.52 -6.64 -9.10
CA LEU A 49 6.59 -5.80 -9.66
C LEU A 49 6.15 -5.11 -10.95
N LYS A 50 5.57 -5.85 -11.89
CA LYS A 50 5.05 -5.29 -13.14
C LYS A 50 3.98 -4.22 -12.89
N TRP A 51 3.06 -4.50 -11.96
CA TRP A 51 2.01 -3.55 -11.59
C TRP A 51 2.57 -2.29 -10.92
N LEU A 52 3.52 -2.44 -9.99
CA LEU A 52 4.12 -1.35 -9.24
C LEU A 52 4.95 -0.44 -10.16
N ARG A 53 5.78 -1.02 -11.03
CA ARG A 53 6.54 -0.29 -12.06
C ARG A 53 5.66 0.46 -13.04
N ARG A 54 4.53 -0.13 -13.45
CA ARG A 54 3.55 0.54 -14.32
C ARG A 54 2.87 1.71 -13.61
N ARG A 55 2.59 1.58 -12.31
CA ARG A 55 1.87 2.60 -11.54
C ARG A 55 2.77 3.72 -11.02
N TYR A 56 4.04 3.40 -10.74
CA TYR A 56 5.03 4.28 -10.12
C TYR A 56 6.37 4.19 -10.87
N PRO A 57 6.47 4.79 -12.07
CA PRO A 57 7.66 4.69 -12.90
C PRO A 57 8.91 5.36 -12.28
N ARG A 58 8.72 6.26 -11.31
CA ARG A 58 9.79 6.96 -10.58
C ARG A 58 10.45 6.15 -9.47
N VAL A 59 9.87 5.00 -9.10
CA VAL A 59 10.45 4.13 -8.06
C VAL A 59 11.60 3.33 -8.67
N ALA A 60 12.76 3.37 -8.03
CA ALA A 60 13.91 2.57 -8.44
C ALA A 60 13.55 1.08 -8.42
N LEU A 61 14.19 0.28 -9.28
CA LEU A 61 13.88 -1.15 -9.37
C LEU A 61 14.14 -1.86 -8.03
N GLU A 62 15.23 -1.50 -7.36
CA GLU A 62 15.62 -2.04 -6.05
C GLU A 62 14.55 -1.76 -4.98
N ASP A 63 14.08 -0.52 -4.88
CA ASP A 63 12.99 -0.16 -3.98
C ASP A 63 11.70 -0.91 -4.31
N ALA A 64 11.40 -1.08 -5.59
CA ALA A 64 10.24 -1.83 -6.05
C ALA A 64 10.32 -3.31 -5.63
N GLU A 65 11.50 -3.92 -5.70
CA GLU A 65 11.74 -5.29 -5.25
C GLU A 65 11.61 -5.40 -3.73
N ASP A 66 12.21 -4.49 -2.97
CA ASP A 66 12.10 -4.45 -1.51
C ASP A 66 10.64 -4.30 -1.05
N ILE A 67 9.86 -3.42 -1.70
CA ILE A 67 8.43 -3.22 -1.42
C ILE A 67 7.65 -4.52 -1.65
N VAL A 68 7.86 -5.16 -2.81
CA VAL A 68 7.11 -6.36 -3.19
C VAL A 68 7.48 -7.54 -2.30
N GLU A 69 8.76 -7.70 -2.00
CA GLU A 69 9.25 -8.78 -1.15
C GLU A 69 8.74 -8.64 0.27
N GLU A 70 8.84 -7.48 0.89
CA GLU A 70 8.30 -7.31 2.24
C GLU A 70 6.77 -7.46 2.28
N ALA A 71 6.06 -6.97 1.26
CA ALA A 71 4.62 -7.16 1.16
C ALA A 71 4.25 -8.64 1.07
N LEU A 72 4.99 -9.43 0.30
CA LEU A 72 4.82 -10.86 0.20
C LEU A 72 5.19 -11.57 1.50
N VAL A 73 6.33 -11.24 2.15
CA VAL A 73 6.74 -11.85 3.43
C VAL A 73 5.63 -11.70 4.46
N ARG A 74 5.20 -10.45 4.70
CA ARG A 74 4.15 -10.16 5.69
C ARG A 74 2.84 -10.85 5.35
N PHE A 75 2.52 -10.91 4.07
CA PHE A 75 1.32 -11.58 3.62
C PHE A 75 1.36 -13.08 3.91
N PHE A 76 2.43 -13.77 3.51
CA PHE A 76 2.61 -15.19 3.75
C PHE A 76 2.71 -15.49 5.26
N ASP A 77 3.37 -14.64 6.05
CA ASP A 77 3.39 -14.76 7.52
C ASP A 77 1.98 -14.65 8.12
N SER A 78 1.22 -13.63 7.72
CA SER A 78 -0.15 -13.40 8.21
C SER A 78 -1.13 -14.51 7.80
N ARG A 79 -0.79 -15.30 6.79
CA ARG A 79 -1.61 -16.36 6.22
C ARG A 79 -0.97 -17.74 6.35
N ARG A 80 0.11 -17.88 7.13
CA ARG A 80 0.86 -19.13 7.26
C ARG A 80 -0.06 -20.28 7.64
N GLU A 81 -0.92 -20.08 8.64
CA GLU A 81 -1.88 -21.09 9.09
C GLU A 81 -2.95 -21.45 8.04
N LEU A 82 -3.37 -20.49 7.21
CA LEU A 82 -4.33 -20.72 6.12
C LEU A 82 -3.70 -21.47 4.95
N LEU A 83 -2.47 -21.12 4.59
CA LEU A 83 -1.72 -21.79 3.53
C LEU A 83 -1.31 -23.21 3.96
N SER A 84 -0.94 -23.40 5.22
CA SER A 84 -0.62 -24.71 5.78
C SER A 84 -1.83 -25.65 5.87
N ARG A 85 -3.05 -25.13 6.07
CA ARG A 85 -4.26 -25.96 6.22
C ARG A 85 -4.92 -26.37 4.90
N ARG A 86 -4.65 -25.68 3.79
CA ARG A 86 -5.53 -25.73 2.59
C ARG A 86 -4.82 -25.94 1.25
N ALA A 87 -3.60 -26.48 1.25
CA ALA A 87 -2.86 -26.71 0.00
C ALA A 87 -3.61 -27.61 -1.02
N GLY A 88 -4.67 -28.33 -0.64
CA GLY A 88 -5.44 -29.19 -1.56
C GLY A 88 -6.76 -28.64 -2.12
N GLU A 89 -7.45 -27.70 -1.47
CA GLU A 89 -8.88 -27.41 -1.79
C GLU A 89 -9.27 -25.94 -1.57
N CYS A 90 -8.52 -24.99 -2.14
CA CYS A 90 -8.96 -23.59 -2.12
C CYS A 90 -9.89 -23.31 -3.30
N SER A 91 -11.11 -22.85 -3.03
CA SER A 91 -12.08 -22.46 -4.06
C SER A 91 -11.59 -21.27 -4.89
N GLU A 92 -11.98 -21.18 -6.17
CA GLU A 92 -11.66 -20.02 -7.05
C GLU A 92 -12.12 -18.67 -6.47
N ALA A 93 -13.23 -18.66 -5.73
CA ALA A 93 -13.72 -17.46 -5.05
C ALA A 93 -12.75 -17.02 -3.94
N GLU A 94 -12.18 -17.99 -3.20
CA GLU A 94 -11.20 -17.72 -2.15
C GLU A 94 -9.88 -17.24 -2.73
N LYS A 95 -9.43 -17.82 -3.86
CA LYS A 95 -8.26 -17.35 -4.60
C LYS A 95 -8.43 -15.90 -5.09
N THR A 96 -9.62 -15.55 -5.58
CA THR A 96 -9.92 -14.19 -6.04
C THR A 96 -9.92 -13.19 -4.89
N GLU A 97 -10.60 -13.51 -3.79
CA GLU A 97 -10.63 -12.69 -2.57
C GLU A 97 -9.23 -12.54 -1.94
N PHE A 98 -8.43 -13.60 -2.02
CA PHE A 98 -7.03 -13.62 -1.61
C PHE A 98 -6.19 -12.65 -2.44
N LEU A 99 -6.28 -12.70 -3.78
CA LEU A 99 -5.58 -11.77 -4.66
C LEU A 99 -6.01 -10.33 -4.44
N ARG A 100 -7.30 -10.08 -4.17
CA ARG A 100 -7.83 -8.76 -3.84
C ARG A 100 -7.19 -8.19 -2.57
N LYS A 101 -7.15 -8.99 -1.49
CA LYS A 101 -6.51 -8.61 -0.22
C LYS A 101 -5.01 -8.38 -0.37
N LEU A 102 -4.33 -9.25 -1.11
CA LEU A 102 -2.91 -9.10 -1.40
C LEU A 102 -2.62 -7.78 -2.14
N ARG A 103 -3.40 -7.47 -3.18
CA ARG A 103 -3.27 -6.18 -3.89
C ARG A 103 -3.53 -4.99 -2.98
N GLN A 104 -4.55 -5.04 -2.13
CA GLN A 104 -4.87 -3.98 -1.18
C GLN A 104 -3.72 -3.77 -0.16
N TRP A 105 -3.10 -4.85 0.29
CA TRP A 105 -1.93 -4.81 1.16
C TRP A 105 -0.71 -4.22 0.44
N CYS A 106 -0.41 -4.69 -0.77
CA CYS A 106 0.67 -4.16 -1.60
C CYS A 106 0.47 -2.65 -1.83
N TRP A 107 -0.75 -2.20 -2.11
CA TRP A 107 -1.08 -0.78 -2.22
C TRP A 107 -0.80 0.01 -0.93
N THR A 108 -1.25 -0.51 0.21
CA THR A 108 -1.04 0.13 1.52
C THR A 108 0.45 0.23 1.85
N TYR A 109 1.19 -0.83 1.54
CA TYR A 109 2.62 -0.92 1.80
C TYR A 109 3.45 -0.04 0.85
N THR A 110 3.13 -0.07 -0.44
CA THR A 110 3.72 0.82 -1.45
C THR A 110 3.50 2.28 -1.05
N ARG A 111 2.30 2.66 -0.59
CA ARG A 111 2.05 4.02 -0.09
C ARG A 111 2.86 4.36 1.16
N ARG A 112 3.11 3.38 2.04
CA ARG A 112 3.96 3.56 3.22
C ARG A 112 5.42 3.78 2.84
N LEU A 113 5.97 2.97 1.94
CA LEU A 113 7.34 3.12 1.47
C LEU A 113 7.53 4.40 0.65
N LEU A 114 6.65 4.70 -0.30
CA LEU A 114 6.70 5.94 -1.06
C LEU A 114 6.71 7.18 -0.14
N ARG A 115 5.91 7.16 0.93
CA ARG A 115 5.92 8.24 1.92
C ARG A 115 7.17 8.24 2.78
N ARG A 116 7.72 7.06 3.09
CA ARG A 116 8.98 6.96 3.83
C ARG A 116 10.13 7.51 3.00
N HIS A 117 10.28 7.08 1.76
CA HIS A 117 11.27 7.63 0.83
C HIS A 117 11.05 9.13 0.62
N ALA A 118 9.80 9.59 0.43
CA ALA A 118 9.55 11.03 0.33
C ALA A 118 9.98 11.82 1.59
N ARG A 119 9.93 11.21 2.79
CA ARG A 119 10.45 11.81 4.02
C ARG A 119 11.97 11.75 4.08
N GLU A 120 12.58 10.63 3.69
CA GLU A 120 14.03 10.46 3.66
C GLU A 120 14.67 11.41 2.62
N ASP A 121 14.06 11.57 1.45
CA ASP A 121 14.46 12.55 0.42
C ASP A 121 14.28 14.00 0.91
N GLN A 122 13.18 14.30 1.62
CA GLN A 122 12.99 15.63 2.24
C GLN A 122 14.02 15.93 3.33
N LEU A 123 14.51 14.91 4.04
CA LEU A 123 15.56 15.04 5.05
C LEU A 123 16.97 15.11 4.44
N GLN A 124 17.14 14.62 3.21
CA GLN A 124 18.40 14.66 2.48
C GLN A 124 18.57 15.91 1.60
N VAL A 125 17.63 16.86 1.62
CA VAL A 125 17.87 18.16 0.99
C VAL A 125 19.06 18.79 1.72
N PRO A 126 20.23 18.94 1.05
CA PRO A 126 21.34 19.64 1.67
C PRO A 126 20.83 21.05 1.99
N VAL A 127 21.01 21.49 3.23
CA VAL A 127 20.89 22.91 3.60
C VAL A 127 22.01 23.61 2.85
N VAL A 128 21.82 23.85 1.56
CA VAL A 128 22.69 24.66 0.73
C VAL A 128 22.44 26.07 1.21
N GLY A 129 23.36 26.54 2.03
CA GLY A 129 23.49 27.94 2.41
C GLY A 129 23.42 28.80 1.15
N GLY A 130 22.73 29.93 1.31
CA GLY A 130 22.24 30.72 0.20
C GLY A 130 23.30 31.18 -0.78
N GLY A 131 22.82 31.41 -2.01
CA GLY A 131 23.45 32.32 -2.95
C GLY A 131 23.67 31.71 -4.32
N THR A 132 22.68 31.80 -5.20
CA THR A 132 22.88 32.43 -6.52
C THR A 132 21.53 32.62 -7.24
N GLU A 133 21.27 33.87 -7.60
CA GLU A 133 20.25 34.27 -8.56
C GLU A 133 20.59 33.70 -9.94
N VAL A 134 19.64 33.04 -10.61
CA VAL A 134 19.71 32.83 -12.06
C VAL A 134 18.32 33.01 -12.66
N GLU A 135 18.25 33.98 -13.57
CA GLU A 135 17.12 34.39 -14.40
C GLU A 135 16.65 33.31 -15.38
N GLY A 136 15.35 33.39 -15.70
CA GLY A 136 14.87 33.46 -17.09
C GLY A 136 14.89 32.19 -17.95
N GLY A 137 13.74 31.52 -18.07
CA GLY A 137 13.55 30.47 -19.07
C GLY A 137 12.08 30.12 -19.29
N THR A 138 11.40 30.91 -20.13
CA THR A 138 10.03 30.71 -20.60
C THR A 138 9.98 29.59 -21.64
N GLY A 139 9.12 28.59 -21.44
CA GLY A 139 8.89 27.51 -22.40
C GLY A 139 7.57 26.81 -22.14
N GLU A 140 6.51 27.34 -22.75
CA GLU A 140 5.20 26.69 -22.87
C GLU A 140 5.33 25.45 -23.75
N ASP A 141 4.75 24.32 -23.34
CA ASP A 141 4.20 23.40 -24.34
C ASP A 141 2.98 22.62 -23.81
N ARG A 142 1.92 22.69 -24.61
CA ARG A 142 0.55 22.23 -24.32
C ARG A 142 0.41 20.77 -24.72
N VAL A 143 0.03 19.91 -23.79
CA VAL A 143 -0.39 18.53 -24.12
C VAL A 143 -1.91 18.46 -24.10
N ALA A 144 -2.47 18.05 -25.25
CA ALA A 144 -3.89 17.99 -25.57
C ALA A 144 -4.68 17.03 -24.66
N GLU A 145 -5.87 17.49 -24.27
CA GLU A 145 -6.81 16.83 -23.38
C GLU A 145 -7.73 15.90 -24.20
N THR A 146 -7.42 14.61 -24.20
CA THR A 146 -8.25 13.58 -24.85
C THR A 146 -9.47 13.29 -23.97
N GLY A 147 -10.65 13.67 -24.45
CA GLY A 147 -11.93 13.54 -23.75
C GLY A 147 -12.37 12.09 -23.53
N GLU A 148 -12.18 11.60 -22.30
CA GLU A 148 -12.83 10.40 -21.78
C GLU A 148 -14.21 10.81 -21.18
N PRO A 149 -15.30 10.06 -21.44
CA PRO A 149 -16.62 10.41 -20.93
C PRO A 149 -16.63 10.42 -19.38
N PRO A 150 -17.27 11.42 -18.74
CA PRO A 150 -17.21 11.59 -17.29
C PRO A 150 -17.84 10.39 -16.58
N ASP A 151 -16.98 9.62 -15.90
CA ASP A 151 -17.37 8.53 -15.00
C ASP A 151 -18.32 9.11 -13.92
N PRO A 152 -19.52 8.57 -13.69
CA PRO A 152 -20.50 9.08 -12.72
C PRO A 152 -20.06 8.91 -11.25
N ARG A 153 -18.78 8.66 -11.00
CA ARG A 153 -18.21 8.72 -9.65
C ARG A 153 -18.24 10.19 -9.21
N PRO A 154 -18.66 10.47 -7.96
CA PRO A 154 -18.58 11.81 -7.41
C PRO A 154 -17.17 12.32 -7.62
N GLU A 155 -17.07 13.56 -8.13
CA GLU A 155 -15.78 14.15 -8.42
C GLU A 155 -14.91 14.02 -7.17
N PRO A 156 -13.67 13.53 -7.29
CA PRO A 156 -12.81 13.29 -6.13
C PRO A 156 -12.78 14.46 -5.14
N ARG A 157 -12.92 15.69 -5.65
CA ARG A 157 -12.96 16.95 -4.89
C ARG A 157 -14.08 17.02 -3.85
N GLU A 158 -15.30 16.60 -4.17
CA GLU A 158 -16.43 16.65 -3.24
C GLU A 158 -16.24 15.68 -2.07
N MET A 159 -15.83 14.44 -2.38
CA MET A 159 -15.52 13.43 -1.36
C MET A 159 -14.37 13.87 -0.44
N TYR A 160 -13.34 14.54 -1.00
CA TYR A 160 -12.25 15.10 -0.19
C TYR A 160 -12.73 16.23 0.73
N ALA A 161 -13.58 17.13 0.24
CA ALA A 161 -14.14 18.21 1.05
C ALA A 161 -15.01 17.67 2.21
N ASP A 162 -15.80 16.63 1.97
CA ASP A 162 -16.59 15.98 3.01
C ASP A 162 -15.74 15.27 4.05
N LEU A 163 -14.72 14.53 3.61
CA LEU A 163 -13.76 13.90 4.52
C LEU A 163 -13.05 14.95 5.38
N GLN A 164 -12.62 16.07 4.78
CA GLN A 164 -11.97 17.15 5.52
C GLN A 164 -12.91 17.73 6.59
N ARG A 165 -14.16 18.05 6.23
CA ARG A 165 -15.18 18.53 7.18
C ARG A 165 -15.42 17.53 8.31
N ALA A 166 -15.48 16.23 8.01
CA ALA A 166 -15.65 15.19 9.02
C ALA A 166 -14.46 15.12 9.99
N VAL A 167 -13.23 15.30 9.50
CA VAL A 167 -12.01 15.36 10.34
C VAL A 167 -11.96 16.64 11.19
N GLU A 168 -12.43 17.77 10.65
CA GLU A 168 -12.52 19.04 11.38
C GLU A 168 -13.53 18.97 12.53
N ARG A 169 -14.59 18.15 12.43
CA ARG A 169 -15.56 17.92 13.52
C ARG A 169 -15.03 17.04 14.66
N LEU A 170 -13.92 16.33 14.47
CA LEU A 170 -13.28 15.58 15.55
C LEU A 170 -12.76 16.54 16.62
N SER A 171 -12.77 16.09 17.89
CA SER A 171 -12.10 16.84 18.96
C SER A 171 -10.59 16.91 18.70
N THR A 172 -9.90 17.92 19.22
CA THR A 172 -8.46 18.11 19.00
C THR A 172 -7.66 16.84 19.29
N GLY A 173 -7.89 16.20 20.44
CA GLY A 173 -7.18 14.97 20.80
C GLY A 173 -7.53 13.75 19.93
N GLU A 174 -8.74 13.68 19.36
CA GLU A 174 -9.10 12.65 18.37
C GLU A 174 -8.41 12.91 17.03
N ARG A 175 -8.41 14.17 16.58
CA ARG A 175 -7.79 14.61 15.34
C ARG A 175 -6.29 14.34 15.34
N GLU A 176 -5.59 14.72 16.41
CA GLU A 176 -4.15 14.46 16.57
C GLU A 176 -3.82 12.96 16.50
N VAL A 177 -4.62 12.12 17.16
CA VAL A 177 -4.42 10.66 17.11
C VAL A 177 -4.67 10.14 15.69
N VAL A 178 -5.74 10.59 15.02
CA VAL A 178 -6.04 10.20 13.64
C VAL A 178 -4.94 10.64 12.69
N GLU A 179 -4.47 11.87 12.81
CA GLU A 179 -3.39 12.43 11.98
C GLU A 179 -2.11 11.63 12.17
N LYS A 180 -1.70 11.38 13.41
CA LYS A 180 -0.48 10.63 13.71
C LYS A 180 -0.54 9.19 13.21
N VAL A 181 -1.69 8.53 13.34
CA VAL A 181 -1.85 7.13 12.94
C VAL A 181 -2.04 6.98 11.42
N LEU A 182 -2.86 7.81 10.78
CA LEU A 182 -3.19 7.66 9.34
C LEU A 182 -2.24 8.43 8.42
N LEU A 183 -1.87 9.66 8.78
CA LEU A 183 -1.02 10.51 7.96
C LEU A 183 0.45 10.27 8.29
N GLN A 184 0.78 10.30 9.58
CA GLN A 184 2.16 10.17 10.03
C GLN A 184 2.61 8.70 10.17
N GLN A 185 1.66 7.75 10.23
CA GLN A 185 1.89 6.30 10.36
C GLN A 185 2.62 5.86 11.62
N HIS A 186 2.44 6.62 12.71
CA HIS A 186 2.94 6.23 14.02
C HIS A 186 2.18 5.03 14.58
N SER A 187 2.89 4.16 15.28
CA SER A 187 2.25 3.12 16.10
C SER A 187 1.53 3.75 17.29
N PHE A 188 0.50 3.12 17.84
CA PHE A 188 -0.19 3.67 19.03
C PHE A 188 0.74 3.90 20.22
N LYS A 189 1.82 3.11 20.35
CA LYS A 189 2.86 3.30 21.37
C LYS A 189 3.70 4.55 21.13
N GLU A 190 4.03 4.86 19.88
CA GLU A 190 4.71 6.11 19.53
C GLU A 190 3.80 7.32 19.76
N VAL A 191 2.52 7.22 19.37
CA VAL A 191 1.54 8.28 19.62
C VAL A 191 1.36 8.52 21.12
N ALA A 192 1.27 7.47 21.93
CA ALA A 192 1.20 7.57 23.38
C ALA A 192 2.39 8.34 23.97
N ARG A 193 3.62 8.00 23.52
CA ARG A 193 4.85 8.68 23.95
C ARG A 193 4.90 10.14 23.48
N GLN A 194 4.50 10.42 22.24
CA GLN A 194 4.56 11.78 21.68
C GLN A 194 3.53 12.73 22.29
N LEU A 195 2.34 12.22 22.62
CA LEU A 195 1.26 13.02 23.19
C LEU A 195 1.25 13.02 24.72
N ASP A 196 2.21 12.34 25.35
CA ASP A 196 2.30 12.12 26.80
C ASP A 196 0.97 11.64 27.42
N ILE A 197 0.35 10.63 26.79
CA ILE A 197 -0.90 10.01 27.27
C ILE A 197 -0.75 8.49 27.33
N SER A 198 -1.57 7.85 28.15
CA SER A 198 -1.57 6.39 28.25
C SER A 198 -1.92 5.73 26.91
N LEU A 199 -1.34 4.56 26.65
CA LEU A 199 -1.63 3.76 25.45
C LEU A 199 -3.13 3.47 25.32
N TRP A 200 -3.82 3.23 26.44
CA TRP A 200 -5.27 3.02 26.48
C TRP A 200 -6.05 4.28 26.04
N ALA A 201 -5.61 5.47 26.45
CA ALA A 201 -6.22 6.72 26.01
C ALA A 201 -6.11 6.91 24.49
N VAL A 202 -4.96 6.55 23.89
CA VAL A 202 -4.79 6.55 22.43
C VAL A 202 -5.81 5.62 21.77
N TYR A 203 -5.95 4.38 22.23
CA TYR A 203 -6.94 3.43 21.69
C TYR A 203 -8.36 3.97 21.77
N LYS A 204 -8.75 4.53 22.92
CA LYS A 204 -10.10 5.09 23.11
C LYS A 204 -10.36 6.30 22.21
N ARG A 205 -9.38 7.20 22.04
CA ARG A 205 -9.48 8.35 21.13
C ARG A 205 -9.57 7.88 19.67
N TRP A 206 -8.73 6.93 19.27
CA TRP A 206 -8.76 6.34 17.93
C TRP A 206 -10.11 5.70 17.61
N GLU A 207 -10.64 4.89 18.52
CA GLU A 207 -11.93 4.21 18.31
C GLU A 207 -13.09 5.20 18.21
N ARG A 208 -13.14 6.22 19.09
CA ARG A 208 -14.16 7.28 19.00
C ARG A 208 -14.05 8.07 17.70
N ALA A 209 -12.84 8.43 17.30
CA ALA A 209 -12.61 9.13 16.05
C ALA A 209 -13.07 8.29 14.85
N ARG A 210 -12.74 7.00 14.82
CA ARG A 210 -13.16 6.08 13.77
C ARG A 210 -14.69 5.94 13.70
N GLN A 211 -15.36 5.81 14.84
CA GLN A 211 -16.82 5.73 14.91
C GLN A 211 -17.49 7.02 14.41
N ARG A 212 -16.97 8.19 14.79
CA ARG A 212 -17.46 9.49 14.32
C ARG A 212 -17.27 9.66 12.82
N LEU A 213 -16.07 9.40 12.30
CA LEU A 213 -15.81 9.44 10.87
C LEU A 213 -16.70 8.46 10.11
N GLN A 214 -16.93 7.26 10.64
CA GLN A 214 -17.83 6.29 10.03
C GLN A 214 -19.28 6.77 10.02
N HIS A 215 -19.75 7.44 11.07
CA HIS A 215 -21.09 8.02 11.14
C HIS A 215 -21.26 9.12 10.07
N GLU A 216 -20.36 10.11 10.09
CA GLU A 216 -20.35 11.24 9.15
C GLU A 216 -20.27 10.79 7.69
N LEU A 217 -19.45 9.78 7.39
CA LEU A 217 -19.28 9.26 6.03
C LEU A 217 -20.35 8.23 5.61
N ARG A 218 -21.09 7.62 6.55
CA ARG A 218 -22.24 6.75 6.21
C ARG A 218 -23.46 7.55 5.83
N GLU A 219 -23.66 8.71 6.46
CA GLU A 219 -24.73 9.65 6.11
C GLU A 219 -24.44 10.41 4.81
N TRP A 220 -23.23 10.26 4.27
CA TRP A 220 -22.88 10.74 2.95
C TRP A 220 -23.68 10.00 1.86
N ARG A 221 -24.82 10.58 1.50
CA ARG A 221 -25.40 10.49 0.17
C ARG A 221 -24.89 11.68 -0.62
N PRO A 222 -24.27 11.52 -1.80
CA PRO A 222 -24.06 12.66 -2.68
C PRO A 222 -25.42 13.33 -2.87
N ALA A 223 -25.51 14.62 -2.54
CA ALA A 223 -26.73 15.38 -2.75
C ALA A 223 -27.14 15.15 -4.21
N LYS A 224 -28.35 14.65 -4.45
CA LYS A 224 -28.85 14.53 -5.82
C LYS A 224 -28.75 15.91 -6.43
N ASN A 225 -27.77 16.12 -7.32
CA ASN A 225 -27.64 17.34 -8.10
C ASN A 225 -28.99 17.52 -8.80
N LYS A 226 -29.80 18.46 -8.29
CA LYS A 226 -30.94 19.00 -9.01
C LYS A 226 -30.32 19.73 -10.20
N ARG A 227 -30.15 19.01 -11.30
CA ARG A 227 -29.90 19.62 -12.61
C ARG A 227 -31.12 20.50 -12.88
N GLY A 228 -30.96 21.80 -12.63
CA GLY A 228 -31.77 22.83 -13.24
C GLY A 228 -31.32 23.04 -14.67
#